data_AF-A0A7W1WS49-F1
#
_entry.id   AF-A0A7W1WS49-F1
#
_cell.length_a   1.000
_cell.length_b   1.000
_cell.length_c   1.000
_cell.angle_alpha   90.00
_cell.angle_beta   90.00
_cell.angle_gamma   90.00
#
_symmetry.space_group_name_H-M   'P 1'
#
loop_
_entity.id
_entity.type
_entity.pdbx_description
1 polymer ?
#
loop_
_entity_poly.entity_id
_entity_poly.type
_entity_poly.pdbx_seq_one_letter_code
_entity_poly.pdbx_strand_id
1 'polypeptide(L)'
;MPCSNRNLLVNGGFSRGLVPWTGSNINRLPNPVYGNDFAVLMGKAGTNERSVLKQTVPGPFEQECSYYLYFRVLNVTPQGSQARLFAAVAYLDRNQEIIRSTPLLILPPQARELKWFPYFTIVPPPPANARNASVIFLLQAGVLFVDYIRLASHSN
;
A
#
# COMPACT_ATOMS: atom_id res chain seq x y z
N MET A 1 -18.70 15.58 11.01
CA MET A 1 -17.77 16.51 10.33
C MET A 1 -17.73 16.14 8.85
N PRO A 2 -17.51 17.08 7.91
CA PRO A 2 -17.33 16.71 6.50
C PRO A 2 -16.04 15.88 6.33
N CYS A 3 -16.10 14.82 5.51
CA CYS A 3 -14.93 14.02 5.17
C CYS A 3 -14.02 14.82 4.24
N SER A 4 -12.81 15.18 4.68
CA SER A 4 -11.97 16.16 3.97
C SER A 4 -11.25 15.61 2.74
N ASN A 5 -11.25 14.29 2.51
CA ASN A 5 -10.45 13.65 1.47
C ASN A 5 -8.93 13.90 1.62
N ARG A 6 -8.50 14.25 2.84
CA ARG A 6 -7.08 14.42 3.16
C ARG A 6 -6.38 13.06 3.10
N ASN A 7 -5.27 12.99 2.35
CA ASN A 7 -4.39 11.82 2.41
C ASN A 7 -3.72 11.76 3.79
N LEU A 8 -3.86 10.64 4.48
CA LEU A 8 -3.18 10.39 5.76
C LEU A 8 -1.73 9.98 5.55
N LEU A 9 -1.40 9.40 4.40
CA LEU A 9 -0.06 8.93 4.07
C LEU A 9 0.80 10.07 3.53
N VAL A 10 2.10 9.98 3.80
CA VAL A 10 3.09 10.87 3.21
C VAL A 10 4.07 10.08 2.36
N ASN A 11 4.57 10.71 1.29
CA ASN A 11 5.56 10.10 0.40
C ASN A 11 5.11 8.76 -0.23
N GLY A 12 3.81 8.59 -0.50
CA GLY A 12 3.28 7.39 -1.16
C GLY A 12 3.68 7.23 -2.64
N GLY A 13 4.26 8.29 -3.23
CA GLY A 13 4.86 8.29 -4.56
C GLY A 13 6.40 8.23 -4.55
N PHE A 14 7.02 8.03 -3.39
CA PHE A 14 8.47 7.80 -3.23
C PHE A 14 9.43 8.84 -3.84
N SER A 15 8.95 10.05 -4.16
CA SER A 15 9.78 11.12 -4.73
C SER A 15 10.89 11.58 -3.78
N ARG A 16 10.70 11.41 -2.46
CA ARG A 16 11.64 11.83 -1.41
C ARG A 16 12.44 10.68 -0.77
N GLY A 17 12.52 9.53 -1.45
CA GLY A 17 13.17 8.33 -0.89
C GLY A 17 12.16 7.32 -0.34
N LEU A 18 12.63 6.34 0.44
CA LEU A 18 11.77 5.35 1.09
C LEU A 18 11.08 5.90 2.34
N VAL A 19 11.80 6.65 3.19
CA VAL A 19 11.26 7.15 4.47
C VAL A 19 10.00 8.00 4.24
N PRO A 20 8.93 7.84 5.06
CA PRO A 20 8.84 7.02 6.28
C PRO A 20 8.28 5.61 6.03
N TRP A 21 8.26 5.14 4.77
CA TRP A 21 7.96 3.75 4.49
C TRP A 21 9.10 2.85 4.97
N THR A 22 8.72 1.76 5.61
CA THR A 22 9.60 0.77 6.21
C THR A 22 9.22 -0.62 5.77
N GLY A 23 10.06 -1.61 6.05
CA GLY A 23 9.76 -3.01 5.79
C GLY A 23 11.00 -3.80 5.41
N SER A 24 10.80 -4.91 4.70
CA SER A 24 11.85 -5.87 4.34
C SER A 24 11.73 -6.24 2.88
N ASN A 25 12.88 -6.47 2.24
CA ASN A 25 12.97 -6.84 0.82
C ASN A 25 12.27 -5.84 -0.10
N ILE A 26 12.47 -4.56 0.21
CA ILE A 26 11.95 -3.43 -0.57
C ILE A 26 13.10 -2.55 -1.03
N ASN A 27 13.02 -2.07 -2.27
CA ASN A 27 14.00 -1.15 -2.81
C ASN A 27 13.28 -0.05 -3.58
N ARG A 28 13.69 1.21 -3.37
CA ARG A 28 13.25 2.30 -4.24
C ARG A 28 14.09 2.28 -5.51
N LEU A 29 13.43 2.21 -6.66
CA LEU A 29 14.05 2.20 -7.97
C LEU A 29 13.36 3.22 -8.89
N PRO A 30 14.02 3.66 -9.98
CA PRO A 30 13.37 4.45 -11.01
C PRO A 30 12.11 3.74 -11.53
N ASN A 31 11.06 4.49 -11.78
CA ASN A 31 9.81 3.96 -12.34
C ASN A 31 10.08 3.47 -13.78
N PRO A 32 9.84 2.19 -14.09
CA PRO A 32 10.19 1.64 -15.40
C PRO A 32 9.23 2.06 -16.53
N VAL A 33 8.12 2.72 -16.21
CA VAL A 33 7.11 3.19 -17.18
C VAL A 33 7.16 4.71 -17.36
N TYR A 34 7.32 5.47 -16.28
CA TYR A 34 7.34 6.93 -16.31
C TYR A 34 8.74 7.47 -15.98
N GLY A 35 9.36 8.17 -16.93
CA GLY A 35 10.68 8.77 -16.73
C GLY A 35 10.68 9.81 -15.59
N ASN A 36 11.81 9.91 -14.88
CA ASN A 36 12.02 10.83 -13.74
C ASN A 36 11.07 10.61 -12.54
N ASP A 37 10.42 9.46 -12.47
CA ASP A 37 9.58 9.04 -11.35
C ASP A 37 10.23 7.86 -10.60
N PHE A 38 9.76 7.55 -9.40
CA PHE A 38 10.27 6.47 -8.56
C PHE A 38 9.15 5.62 -8.01
N ALA A 39 9.44 4.33 -7.85
CA ALA A 39 8.50 3.37 -7.26
C ALA A 39 9.25 2.43 -6.32
N VAL A 40 8.50 1.67 -5.51
CA VAL A 40 9.08 0.64 -4.66
C VAL A 40 8.97 -0.71 -5.33
N LEU A 41 10.12 -1.30 -5.63
CA LEU A 41 10.24 -2.71 -5.95
C LEU A 41 10.05 -3.54 -4.69
N MET A 42 9.13 -4.49 -4.76
CA MET A 42 8.92 -5.56 -3.78
C MET A 42 9.27 -6.89 -4.44
N GLY A 43 9.95 -7.76 -3.69
CA GLY A 43 10.36 -9.08 -4.16
C GLY A 43 11.71 -9.07 -4.87
N LYS A 44 12.25 -10.27 -5.09
CA LYS A 44 13.50 -10.49 -5.79
C LYS A 44 13.37 -11.69 -6.72
N ALA A 45 13.66 -11.47 -8.00
CA ALA A 45 13.56 -12.51 -9.02
C ALA A 45 14.42 -13.73 -8.63
N GLY A 46 13.88 -14.94 -8.85
CA GLY A 46 14.56 -16.19 -8.52
C GLY A 46 14.57 -16.55 -7.04
N THR A 47 13.84 -15.81 -6.18
CA THR A 47 13.71 -16.13 -4.74
C THR A 47 12.26 -16.29 -4.33
N ASN A 48 12.00 -17.08 -3.28
CA ASN A 48 10.67 -17.22 -2.65
C ASN A 48 10.53 -16.33 -1.41
N GLU A 49 11.36 -15.28 -1.31
CA GLU A 49 11.35 -14.38 -0.15
C GLU A 49 10.11 -13.48 -0.17
N ARG A 50 9.50 -13.34 1.02
CA ARG A 50 8.38 -12.41 1.22
C ARG A 50 8.92 -10.99 1.34
N SER A 51 8.15 -10.02 0.85
CA SER A 51 8.48 -8.60 1.01
C SER A 51 7.38 -7.86 1.73
N VAL A 52 7.76 -6.92 2.58
CA VAL A 52 6.83 -6.12 3.38
C VAL A 52 7.14 -4.65 3.14
N LEU A 53 6.10 -3.86 2.86
CA LEU A 53 6.17 -2.41 2.78
C LEU A 53 5.09 -1.84 3.71
N LYS A 54 5.46 -0.95 4.62
CA LYS A 54 4.56 -0.45 5.67
C LYS A 54 4.79 1.02 5.97
N GLN A 55 3.69 1.74 6.18
CA GLN A 55 3.69 3.06 6.83
C GLN A 55 2.62 3.08 7.90
N THR A 56 2.98 3.53 9.10
CA THR A 56 2.06 3.75 10.22
C THR A 56 1.95 5.24 10.47
N VAL A 57 0.72 5.74 10.58
CA VAL A 57 0.43 7.17 10.77
C VAL A 57 -0.46 7.38 11.99
N PRO A 58 -0.17 8.40 12.83
CA PRO A 58 -1.03 8.73 13.95
C PRO A 58 -2.29 9.48 13.50
N GLY A 59 -3.32 9.46 14.36
CA GLY A 59 -4.49 10.32 14.23
C GLY A 59 -4.19 11.81 14.48
N PRO A 60 -5.24 12.66 14.58
CA PRO A 60 -6.66 12.30 14.64
C PRO A 60 -7.22 11.81 13.29
N PHE A 61 -8.18 10.89 13.37
CA PHE A 61 -8.95 10.41 12.22
C PHE A 61 -10.33 11.04 12.21
N GLU A 62 -10.91 11.20 11.02
CA GLU A 62 -12.27 11.67 10.83
C GLU A 62 -13.22 10.53 11.20
N GLN A 63 -13.84 10.66 12.37
CA GLN A 63 -14.83 9.72 12.86
C GLN A 63 -16.02 9.70 11.89
N GLU A 64 -16.63 8.53 11.70
CA GLU A 64 -17.78 8.27 10.79
C GLU A 64 -17.46 8.30 9.29
N CYS A 65 -16.27 8.75 8.87
CA CYS A 65 -15.84 8.69 7.47
C CYS A 65 -15.25 7.34 7.11
N SER A 66 -15.68 6.77 5.98
CA SER A 66 -14.95 5.69 5.33
C SER A 66 -13.65 6.23 4.74
N TYR A 67 -12.69 5.35 4.46
CA TYR A 67 -11.43 5.72 3.83
C TYR A 67 -11.21 4.89 2.57
N TYR A 68 -10.61 5.47 1.55
CA TYR A 68 -10.15 4.75 0.37
C TYR A 68 -8.64 4.55 0.46
N LEU A 69 -8.22 3.29 0.49
CA LEU A 69 -6.85 2.92 0.17
C LEU A 69 -6.77 2.80 -1.35
N TYR A 70 -5.99 3.66 -1.99
CA TYR A 70 -5.68 3.63 -3.42
C TYR A 70 -4.18 3.44 -3.63
N PHE A 71 -3.79 2.65 -4.62
CA PHE A 71 -2.41 2.44 -5.02
C PHE A 71 -2.35 1.87 -6.44
N ARG A 72 -1.17 1.93 -7.07
CA ARG A 72 -0.90 1.28 -8.35
C ARG A 72 0.14 0.18 -8.19
N VAL A 73 -0.01 -0.89 -8.96
CA VAL A 73 0.94 -2.00 -9.02
C VAL A 73 1.36 -2.23 -10.46
N LEU A 74 2.65 -2.42 -10.68
CA LEU A 74 3.20 -2.90 -11.94
C LEU A 74 3.77 -4.30 -11.69
N ASN A 75 3.27 -5.29 -12.42
CA ASN A 75 3.71 -6.66 -12.29
C ASN A 75 4.89 -6.94 -13.21
N VAL A 76 6.06 -7.24 -12.63
CA VAL A 76 7.28 -7.63 -13.35
C VAL A 76 7.70 -9.06 -13.04
N THR A 77 6.76 -9.86 -12.51
CA THR A 77 6.99 -11.27 -12.21
C THR A 77 7.30 -12.03 -13.51
N PRO A 78 8.34 -12.89 -13.55
CA PRO A 78 8.65 -13.70 -14.72
C PRO A 78 7.47 -14.51 -15.24
N GLN A 79 7.40 -14.70 -16.55
CA GLN A 79 6.38 -15.55 -17.17
C GLN A 79 6.38 -16.96 -16.56
N GLY A 80 5.20 -17.55 -16.40
CA GLY A 80 5.02 -18.84 -15.73
C GLY A 80 4.98 -18.79 -14.19
N SER A 81 5.25 -17.63 -13.57
CA SER A 81 5.11 -17.42 -12.11
C SER A 81 3.94 -16.48 -11.77
N GLN A 82 3.26 -16.72 -10.64
CA GLN A 82 2.13 -15.89 -10.22
C GLN A 82 2.51 -14.96 -9.05
N ALA A 83 2.23 -13.66 -9.22
CA ALA A 83 2.33 -12.70 -8.12
C ALA A 83 1.12 -12.79 -7.17
N ARG A 84 1.39 -12.66 -5.87
CA ARG A 84 0.36 -12.60 -4.83
C ARG A 84 0.67 -11.51 -3.83
N LEU A 85 -0.13 -10.45 -3.84
CA LEU A 85 0.03 -9.28 -2.99
C LEU A 85 -1.17 -9.16 -2.05
N PHE A 86 -0.92 -8.94 -0.77
CA PHE A 86 -1.92 -8.47 0.17
C PHE A 86 -1.69 -6.99 0.43
N ALA A 87 -2.73 -6.17 0.33
CA ALA A 87 -2.75 -4.81 0.83
C ALA A 87 -3.70 -4.76 2.02
N ALA A 88 -3.32 -4.09 3.10
CA ALA A 88 -4.17 -4.00 4.28
C ALA A 88 -4.06 -2.62 4.92
N VAL A 89 -5.19 -2.16 5.47
CA VAL A 89 -5.22 -1.06 6.45
C VAL A 89 -5.62 -1.62 7.79
N ALA A 90 -4.79 -1.41 8.81
CA ALA A 90 -5.06 -1.80 10.18
C ALA A 90 -5.15 -0.57 11.09
N TYR A 91 -6.25 -0.42 11.81
CA TYR A 91 -6.34 0.54 12.91
C TYR A 91 -5.76 -0.08 14.17
N LEU A 92 -4.92 0.69 14.85
CA LEU A 92 -4.23 0.28 16.07
C LEU A 92 -4.71 1.13 17.25
N ASP A 93 -4.80 0.54 18.43
CA ASP A 93 -5.10 1.24 19.67
C ASP A 93 -3.85 1.90 20.29
N ARG A 94 -3.95 2.34 21.55
CA ARG A 94 -2.83 2.95 22.30
C ARG A 94 -1.69 1.97 22.60
N ASN A 95 -1.98 0.67 22.65
CA ASN A 95 -1.03 -0.40 22.93
C ASN A 95 -0.38 -0.96 21.65
N GLN A 96 -0.67 -0.36 20.49
CA GLN A 96 -0.29 -0.85 19.16
C GLN A 96 -0.97 -2.17 18.77
N GLU A 97 -2.07 -2.54 19.42
CA GLU A 97 -2.83 -3.73 19.09
C GLU A 97 -3.79 -3.44 17.93
N ILE A 98 -3.91 -4.40 17.00
CA ILE A 98 -4.85 -4.29 15.88
C ILE A 98 -6.27 -4.45 16.42
N ILE A 99 -7.07 -3.39 16.30
CA ILE A 99 -8.47 -3.38 16.71
C ILE A 99 -9.44 -3.50 15.54
N ARG A 100 -8.96 -3.27 14.31
CA ARG A 100 -9.70 -3.49 13.06
C ARG A 100 -8.71 -3.57 11.91
N SER A 101 -8.98 -4.44 10.93
CA SER A 101 -8.20 -4.52 9.70
C SER A 101 -9.07 -4.75 8.47
N THR A 102 -8.69 -4.18 7.34
CA THR A 102 -9.30 -4.38 6.03
C THR A 102 -8.26 -4.95 5.07
N PRO A 103 -8.19 -6.27 4.89
CA PRO A 103 -7.28 -6.90 3.94
C PRO A 103 -7.89 -6.96 2.52
N LEU A 104 -7.04 -6.83 1.52
CA LEU A 104 -7.33 -7.01 0.10
C LEU A 104 -6.29 -7.96 -0.48
N LEU A 105 -6.72 -9.12 -0.97
CA LEU A 105 -5.89 -10.01 -1.77
C LEU A 105 -5.92 -9.56 -3.23
N ILE A 106 -4.74 -9.48 -3.84
CA ILE A 106 -4.54 -9.04 -5.21
C ILE A 106 -3.71 -10.10 -5.93
N LEU A 107 -4.20 -10.49 -7.10
CA LEU A 107 -3.49 -11.35 -8.04
C LEU A 107 -3.20 -10.50 -9.29
N PRO A 108 -2.10 -9.73 -9.31
CA PRO A 108 -1.81 -8.83 -10.42
C PRO A 108 -1.73 -9.60 -11.73
N PRO A 109 -2.40 -9.14 -12.80
CA PRO A 109 -2.34 -9.82 -14.09
C PRO A 109 -0.90 -9.79 -14.63
N GLN A 110 -0.54 -10.81 -15.41
CA GLN A 110 0.65 -10.72 -16.25
C GLN A 110 0.28 -9.88 -17.48
N ALA A 111 1.04 -8.83 -17.75
CA ALA A 111 0.87 -8.00 -18.93
C ALA A 111 2.04 -8.26 -19.89
N ARG A 112 1.75 -8.27 -21.20
CA ARG A 112 2.79 -8.36 -22.24
C ARG A 112 3.66 -7.10 -22.28
N GLU A 113 3.08 -5.98 -21.90
CA GLU A 113 3.73 -4.67 -21.83
C GLU A 113 3.76 -4.18 -20.38
N LEU A 114 4.80 -3.43 -20.02
CA LEU A 114 4.92 -2.82 -18.70
C LEU A 114 3.83 -1.75 -18.55
N LYS A 115 2.85 -2.02 -17.69
CA LYS A 115 1.78 -1.07 -17.36
C LYS A 115 1.35 -1.15 -15.91
N TRP A 116 0.98 0.01 -15.37
CA TRP A 116 0.45 0.15 -14.03
C TRP A 116 -1.03 -0.22 -13.98
N PHE A 117 -1.41 -0.99 -12.97
CA PHE A 117 -2.80 -1.33 -12.66
C PHE A 117 -3.22 -0.63 -11.36
N PRO A 118 -4.27 0.20 -11.40
CA PRO A 118 -4.80 0.82 -10.20
C PRO A 118 -5.62 -0.20 -9.40
N TYR A 119 -5.50 -0.12 -8.08
CA TYR A 119 -6.30 -0.88 -7.14
C TYR A 119 -6.83 0.06 -6.06
N PHE A 120 -8.01 -0.27 -5.54
CA PHE A 120 -8.55 0.41 -4.39
C PHE A 120 -9.36 -0.52 -3.50
N THR A 121 -9.53 -0.14 -2.24
CA THR A 121 -10.48 -0.76 -1.33
C THR A 121 -11.09 0.28 -0.39
N ILE A 122 -12.29 0.00 0.08
CA ILE A 122 -13.01 0.82 1.04
C ILE A 122 -12.70 0.28 2.44
N VAL A 123 -12.05 1.12 3.22
CA VAL A 123 -11.70 0.88 4.62
C VAL A 123 -12.82 1.50 5.47
N PRO A 124 -13.50 0.71 6.32
CA PRO A 124 -14.53 1.24 7.20
C PRO A 124 -14.02 2.35 8.12
N PRO A 125 -14.92 3.16 8.70
CA PRO A 125 -14.53 4.17 9.66
C PRO A 125 -13.66 3.61 10.81
N PRO A 126 -12.73 4.42 11.34
CA PRO A 126 -11.91 4.02 12.48
C PRO A 126 -12.78 3.72 13.71
N PRO A 127 -12.50 2.68 14.49
CA PRO A 127 -13.07 2.54 15.83
C PRO A 127 -12.75 3.76 16.72
N ALA A 128 -13.62 4.07 17.69
CA ALA A 128 -13.47 5.26 18.54
C ALA A 128 -12.15 5.31 19.33
N ASN A 129 -11.58 4.14 19.66
CA ASN A 129 -10.30 4.01 20.36
C ASN A 129 -9.07 3.92 19.43
N ALA A 130 -9.22 4.06 18.12
CA ALA A 130 -8.11 4.04 17.17
C ALA A 130 -7.15 5.23 17.39
N ARG A 131 -5.86 4.94 17.50
CA ARG A 131 -4.78 5.93 17.66
C ARG A 131 -3.88 6.01 16.45
N ASN A 132 -3.65 4.88 15.77
CA ASN A 132 -2.83 4.82 14.56
C ASN A 132 -3.56 4.06 13.45
N ALA A 133 -3.17 4.33 12.21
CA ALA A 133 -3.55 3.56 11.05
C ALA A 133 -2.26 3.06 10.38
N SER A 134 -2.19 1.78 10.08
CA SER A 134 -1.04 1.16 9.41
C SER A 134 -1.47 0.64 8.04
N VAL A 135 -0.85 1.15 6.99
CA VAL A 135 -0.98 0.61 5.63
C VAL A 135 0.16 -0.35 5.38
N ILE A 136 -0.17 -1.58 5.02
CA ILE A 136 0.77 -2.69 4.88
C ILE A 136 0.54 -3.34 3.51
N PHE A 137 1.64 -3.54 2.78
CA PHE A 137 1.70 -4.41 1.62
C PHE A 137 2.57 -5.61 1.96
N LEU A 138 2.05 -6.81 1.76
CA LEU A 138 2.76 -8.07 1.92
C LEU A 138 2.78 -8.77 0.56
N LEU A 139 3.94 -8.81 -0.07
CA LEU A 139 4.16 -9.62 -1.26
C LEU A 139 4.53 -11.03 -0.83
N GLN A 140 3.61 -11.97 -1.03
CA GLN A 140 3.80 -13.38 -0.67
C GLN A 140 4.65 -14.12 -1.73
N ALA A 141 4.48 -13.79 -3.00
CA ALA A 141 5.22 -14.37 -4.12
C ALA A 141 5.24 -13.42 -5.32
N GLY A 142 6.28 -13.50 -6.14
CA GLY A 142 6.45 -12.68 -7.35
C GLY A 142 7.37 -11.47 -7.16
N VAL A 143 7.40 -10.60 -8.17
CA VAL A 143 8.17 -9.35 -8.19
C VAL A 143 7.30 -8.25 -8.75
N LEU A 144 7.14 -7.16 -7.99
CA LEU A 144 6.18 -6.11 -8.28
C LEU A 144 6.80 -4.75 -7.99
N PHE A 145 6.35 -3.72 -8.69
CA PHE A 145 6.47 -2.35 -8.21
C PHE A 145 5.15 -1.90 -7.59
N VAL A 146 5.22 -1.15 -6.49
CA VAL A 146 4.08 -0.48 -5.84
C VAL A 146 4.35 1.01 -5.79
N ASP A 147 3.32 1.80 -6.07
CA ASP A 147 3.43 3.25 -6.15
C ASP A 147 2.08 3.98 -5.94
N TYR A 148 2.13 5.31 -5.84
CA TYR A 148 0.99 6.23 -5.67
C TYR A 148 0.04 5.79 -4.55
N ILE A 149 0.61 5.48 -3.38
CA ILE A 149 -0.17 4.98 -2.24
C ILE A 149 -0.85 6.14 -1.52
N ARG A 150 -2.17 6.06 -1.38
CA ARG A 150 -3.02 7.08 -0.75
C ARG A 150 -4.05 6.42 0.16
N LEU A 151 -4.20 6.94 1.37
CA LEU A 151 -5.29 6.59 2.28
C LEU A 151 -6.04 7.88 2.62
N ALA A 152 -7.21 8.10 2.03
CA ALA A 152 -7.94 9.36 2.18
C ALA A 152 -9.39 9.11 2.58
N SER A 153 -9.95 9.99 3.41
CA SER A 153 -11.35 9.89 3.82
C SER A 153 -12.31 10.15 2.67
N HIS A 154 -13.49 9.56 2.72
CA HIS A 154 -14.53 9.72 1.72
C HIS A 154 -15.90 9.71 2.41
N SER A 155 -16.81 10.57 1.96
CA SER A 155 -18.22 10.52 2.37
C SER A 155 -18.90 9.35 1.65
N ASN A 156 -19.62 8.50 2.38
CA ASN A 156 -20.44 7.48 1.74
C ASN A 156 -21.52 8.10 0.84
#